data_AF-A0A3B1A695-F1
#
_entry.id   AF-A0A3B1A695-F1
#
_cell.length_a   1.000
_cell.length_b   1.000
_cell.length_c   1.000
_cell.angle_alpha   90.00
_cell.angle_beta   90.00
_cell.angle_gamma   90.00
#
_symmetry.space_group_name_H-M   'P 1'
#
loop_
_entity.id
_entity.type
_entity.pdbx_description
1 polymer ?
#
loop_
_entity_poly.entity_id
_entity_poly.type
_entity_poly.pdbx_seq_one_letter_code
_entity_poly.pdbx_strand_id
1 'polypeptide(L)'
;MNDLVRDNVLVTAEIKDDPAKEVRTVSDLILEYLIQIDVDRIFGIPGGAIEPLFDAIARLERRKLTVSDRDFAHKAQSRGERSNSSAIKIVVARHEAGAAFMADGYSRESGRLGVCCATTGPGTTNLITGVASAYADRIPMLVITPQTALPHFG
;
A
#
# COMPACT_ATOMS: atom_id res chain seq x y z
N MET A 1 -53.63 -16.82 -11.81
CA MET A 1 -52.81 -18.04 -11.79
C MET A 1 -51.85 -17.92 -12.97
N ASN A 2 -50.60 -17.52 -12.66
CA ASN A 2 -49.37 -17.50 -13.48
C ASN A 2 -49.41 -16.76 -14.83
N ASP A 3 -48.40 -16.01 -15.28
CA ASP A 3 -46.97 -16.03 -14.97
C ASP A 3 -46.35 -14.64 -15.21
N LEU A 4 -45.53 -14.22 -14.26
CA LEU A 4 -44.63 -13.07 -14.28
C LEU A 4 -43.29 -13.52 -14.88
N VAL A 5 -43.05 -13.39 -16.19
CA VAL A 5 -41.70 -13.51 -16.77
C VAL A 5 -41.61 -12.73 -18.10
N ARG A 6 -40.61 -11.84 -18.22
CA ARG A 6 -40.02 -11.18 -19.42
C ARG A 6 -40.77 -9.94 -19.98
N ASP A 7 -40.17 -8.77 -20.23
CA ASP A 7 -38.76 -8.45 -20.54
C ASP A 7 -38.35 -7.02 -20.12
N ASN A 8 -37.09 -6.93 -19.68
CA ASN A 8 -36.33 -5.73 -19.32
C ASN A 8 -36.23 -4.74 -20.48
N VAL A 9 -36.76 -3.53 -20.31
CA VAL A 9 -36.38 -2.36 -21.11
C VAL A 9 -35.05 -1.82 -20.58
N LEU A 10 -34.00 -2.00 -21.38
CA LEU A 10 -32.69 -1.39 -21.25
C LEU A 10 -32.80 0.13 -21.09
N VAL A 11 -32.46 0.65 -19.90
CA VAL A 11 -32.09 2.06 -19.73
C VAL A 11 -30.57 2.12 -19.80
N THR A 12 -30.03 2.34 -21.01
CA THR A 12 -28.62 2.72 -21.17
C THR A 12 -28.48 4.20 -20.77
N ALA A 13 -28.29 4.45 -19.48
CA ALA A 13 -27.79 5.75 -19.04
C ALA A 13 -26.33 5.84 -19.52
N GLU A 14 -26.07 6.75 -20.45
CA GLU A 14 -24.71 7.13 -20.82
C GLU A 14 -23.98 7.61 -19.56
N ILE A 15 -23.10 6.77 -19.02
CA ILE A 15 -22.15 7.18 -17.99
C ILE A 15 -21.19 8.14 -18.68
N LYS A 16 -21.40 9.43 -18.45
CA LYS A 16 -20.48 10.48 -18.86
C LYS A 16 -19.26 10.38 -17.95
N ASP A 17 -18.23 9.66 -18.40
CA ASP A 17 -16.94 9.58 -17.71
C ASP A 17 -16.35 10.98 -17.57
N ASP A 18 -16.34 11.49 -16.34
CA ASP A 18 -15.62 12.70 -15.98
C ASP A 18 -14.13 12.34 -15.82
N PRO A 19 -13.23 12.77 -16.71
CA PRO A 19 -11.82 12.39 -16.69
C PRO A 19 -11.05 12.94 -15.48
N ALA A 20 -11.66 13.81 -14.65
CA ALA A 20 -11.02 14.43 -13.49
C ALA A 20 -11.29 13.72 -12.16
N LYS A 21 -12.15 12.70 -12.11
CA LYS A 21 -12.42 11.96 -10.87
C LYS A 21 -11.49 10.76 -10.77
N GLU A 22 -10.22 11.01 -10.43
CA GLU A 22 -9.25 9.95 -10.16
C GLU A 22 -9.84 8.99 -9.10
N VAL A 23 -10.18 7.77 -9.49
CA VAL A 23 -10.83 6.80 -8.61
C VAL A 23 -9.86 6.45 -7.49
N ARG A 24 -10.09 6.98 -6.29
CA ARG A 24 -9.35 6.58 -5.08
C ARG A 24 -9.60 5.10 -4.81
N THR A 25 -8.55 4.30 -4.87
CA THR A 25 -8.62 2.87 -4.55
C THR A 25 -8.48 2.64 -3.05
N VAL A 26 -8.85 1.45 -2.57
CA VAL A 26 -8.60 1.05 -1.17
C VAL A 26 -7.10 1.09 -0.86
N SER A 27 -6.24 0.77 -1.83
CA SER A 27 -4.79 0.89 -1.68
C SER A 27 -4.34 2.33 -1.44
N ASP A 28 -4.96 3.32 -2.11
CA ASP A 28 -4.66 4.74 -1.83
C ASP A 28 -5.01 5.09 -0.38
N LEU A 29 -6.14 4.60 0.12
CA LEU A 29 -6.56 4.81 1.50
C LEU A 29 -5.63 4.12 2.52
N ILE A 30 -5.18 2.89 2.22
CA ILE A 30 -4.18 2.18 3.04
C ILE A 30 -2.91 3.01 3.16
N LEU A 31 -2.39 3.56 2.05
CA LEU A 31 -1.20 4.41 2.07
C LEU A 31 -1.42 5.70 2.86
N GLU A 32 -2.60 6.33 2.76
CA GLU A 32 -2.94 7.51 3.58
C GLU A 32 -2.88 7.18 5.08
N TYR A 33 -3.44 6.04 5.50
CA TYR A 33 -3.36 5.60 6.90
C TYR A 33 -1.93 5.26 7.33
N LEU A 34 -1.14 4.60 6.48
CA LEU A 34 0.26 4.31 6.76
C LEU A 34 1.06 5.61 6.99
N ILE A 35 0.83 6.64 6.17
CA ILE A 35 1.46 7.96 6.36
C ILE A 35 1.01 8.59 7.68
N GLN A 36 -0.27 8.47 8.05
CA GLN A 36 -0.78 9.02 9.32
C GLN A 36 -0.15 8.38 10.55
N ILE A 37 0.19 7.09 10.49
CA ILE A 37 0.92 6.38 11.56
C ILE A 37 2.44 6.50 11.41
N ASP A 38 2.92 7.47 10.62
CA ASP A 38 4.33 7.79 10.42
C ASP A 38 5.14 6.61 9.83
N VAL A 39 4.56 5.86 8.89
CA VAL A 39 5.28 4.93 8.03
C VAL A 39 5.78 5.66 6.78
N ASP A 40 7.08 5.56 6.52
CA ASP A 40 7.75 6.17 5.37
C ASP A 40 8.39 5.15 4.42
N ARG A 41 8.43 3.87 4.80
CA ARG A 41 9.05 2.81 4.01
C ARG A 41 8.31 1.48 4.11
N ILE A 42 8.16 0.84 2.96
CA ILE A 42 7.66 -0.54 2.84
C ILE A 42 8.73 -1.40 2.16
N PHE A 43 8.99 -2.59 2.68
CA PHE A 43 9.92 -3.56 2.12
C PHE A 43 9.15 -4.72 1.49
N GLY A 44 9.38 -5.05 0.23
CA GLY A 44 8.58 -6.12 -0.36
C GLY A 44 8.96 -6.50 -1.76
N ILE A 45 8.11 -7.33 -2.36
CA ILE A 45 8.26 -7.78 -3.75
C ILE A 45 6.90 -7.63 -4.43
N PRO A 46 6.86 -7.04 -5.64
CA PRO A 46 5.63 -6.94 -6.42
C PRO A 46 5.15 -8.33 -6.86
N GLY A 47 3.87 -8.41 -7.21
CA GLY A 47 3.24 -9.64 -7.66
C GLY A 47 1.75 -9.44 -7.90
N GLY A 48 1.15 -10.28 -8.74
CA GLY A 48 -0.17 -10.00 -9.30
C GLY A 48 -1.26 -9.61 -8.30
N ALA A 49 -1.32 -10.25 -7.13
CA ALA A 49 -2.35 -9.94 -6.13
C ALA A 49 -2.05 -8.69 -5.29
N ILE A 50 -0.77 -8.32 -5.12
CA ILE A 50 -0.36 -7.13 -4.35
C ILE A 50 -0.16 -5.90 -5.26
N GLU A 51 -0.23 -6.07 -6.57
CA GLU A 51 -0.05 -5.04 -7.59
C GLU A 51 -0.85 -3.74 -7.31
N PRO A 52 -2.12 -3.79 -6.87
CA PRO A 52 -2.87 -2.56 -6.57
C PRO A 52 -2.21 -1.68 -5.50
N LEU A 53 -1.45 -2.26 -4.57
CA LEU A 53 -0.68 -1.50 -3.58
C LEU A 53 0.53 -0.82 -4.23
N PHE A 54 1.27 -1.54 -5.09
CA PHE A 54 2.41 -0.99 -5.82
C PHE A 54 1.99 0.12 -6.79
N ASP A 55 0.88 -0.06 -7.50
CA ASP A 55 0.28 0.97 -8.35
C ASP A 55 -0.09 2.23 -7.57
N ALA A 56 -0.67 2.06 -6.37
CA ALA A 56 -1.01 3.19 -5.51
C ALA A 56 0.23 3.94 -5.02
N ILE A 57 1.32 3.24 -4.70
CA ILE A 57 2.61 3.86 -4.34
C ILE A 57 3.14 4.66 -5.54
N ALA A 58 3.14 4.08 -6.74
CA ALA A 58 3.57 4.77 -7.95
C ALA A 58 2.73 6.02 -8.26
N ARG A 59 1.41 5.97 -8.05
CA ARG A 59 0.53 7.15 -8.17
C ARG A 59 0.86 8.22 -7.14
N LEU A 60 1.11 7.83 -5.88
CA LEU A 60 1.49 8.75 -4.82
C LEU A 60 2.81 9.47 -5.15
N GLU A 61 3.80 8.75 -5.68
CA GLU A 61 5.07 9.34 -6.14
C GLU A 61 4.86 10.34 -7.29
N ARG A 62 4.01 10.00 -8.28
CA ARG A 62 3.69 10.91 -9.40
C ARG A 62 2.95 12.18 -8.96
N ARG A 63 1.98 12.06 -8.04
CA ARG A 63 1.23 13.23 -7.51
C ARG A 63 2.15 14.25 -6.84
N LYS A 64 3.24 13.80 -6.23
CA LYS A 64 4.25 14.70 -5.67
C LYS A 64 5.04 15.44 -6.73
N LEU A 65 5.40 14.77 -7.83
CA LEU A 65 6.08 15.40 -8.95
C LEU A 65 5.25 16.52 -9.57
N THR A 66 3.92 16.35 -9.63
CA THR A 66 3.01 17.38 -10.17
C THR A 66 2.77 18.58 -9.25
N VAL A 67 2.95 18.42 -7.93
CA VAL A 67 2.72 19.49 -6.93
C VAL A 67 4.03 20.19 -6.55
N SER A 68 5.17 19.49 -6.55
CA SER A 68 6.46 20.10 -6.19
C SER A 68 6.99 21.09 -7.23
N ASP A 69 6.47 21.06 -8.46
CA ASP A 69 6.80 22.06 -9.49
C ASP A 69 6.13 23.43 -9.26
N ARG A 70 5.17 23.54 -8.31
CA ARG A 70 4.46 24.81 -8.04
C ARG A 70 4.82 25.49 -6.71
N ASP A 71 5.19 24.74 -5.66
CA ASP A 71 5.16 25.31 -4.30
C ASP A 71 6.47 25.26 -3.49
N PHE A 72 7.57 24.67 -3.97
CA PHE A 72 8.82 24.54 -3.20
C PHE A 72 9.93 25.53 -3.60
N ALA A 73 9.66 26.83 -3.46
CA ALA A 73 10.69 27.88 -3.50
C ALA A 73 11.00 28.52 -2.12
N HIS A 74 10.23 28.25 -1.06
CA HIS A 74 10.49 28.90 0.23
C HIS A 74 10.22 27.99 1.44
N LYS A 75 11.28 27.83 2.25
CA LYS A 75 11.36 27.30 3.64
C LYS A 75 11.72 25.82 3.83
N ALA A 76 13.02 25.58 4.01
CA ALA A 76 13.51 24.53 4.89
C ALA A 76 14.87 24.93 5.50
N GLN A 77 14.83 25.69 6.61
CA GLN A 77 16.02 25.88 7.46
C GLN A 77 15.59 26.20 8.90
N SER A 78 15.50 25.17 9.75
CA SER A 78 15.98 25.17 11.16
C SER A 78 15.41 23.99 11.97
N ARG A 79 16.36 23.18 12.49
CA ARG A 79 16.30 22.30 13.68
C ARG A 79 15.32 21.11 13.69
N GLY A 80 15.91 19.91 13.64
CA GLY A 80 15.31 18.63 14.01
C GLY A 80 14.46 18.07 12.89
N GLU A 81 15.04 17.20 12.05
CA GLU A 81 14.42 16.61 10.86
C GLU A 81 13.18 15.76 11.21
N ARG A 82 12.05 16.42 11.48
CA ARG A 82 10.75 15.86 11.11
C ARG A 82 10.72 15.89 9.60
N SER A 83 11.17 14.79 9.00
CA SER A 83 10.92 14.51 7.59
C SER A 83 9.42 14.71 7.38
N ASN A 84 9.06 15.73 6.61
CA ASN A 84 7.70 15.92 6.12
C ASN A 84 7.47 14.84 5.05
N SER A 85 7.54 13.56 5.46
CA SER A 85 7.55 12.37 4.62
C SER A 85 6.14 12.02 4.22
N SER A 86 5.52 12.90 3.45
CA SER A 86 4.25 12.61 2.77
C SER A 86 4.38 11.50 1.69
N ALA A 87 5.55 10.85 1.55
CA ALA A 87 5.83 9.80 0.57
C ALA A 87 6.32 8.55 1.29
N ILE A 88 5.58 7.47 1.12
CA ILE A 88 6.05 6.12 1.37
C ILE A 88 6.98 5.72 0.23
N LYS A 89 8.18 5.23 0.58
CA LYS A 89 9.12 4.64 -0.39
C LYS A 89 9.01 3.12 -0.36
N ILE A 90 8.95 2.51 -1.53
CA ILE A 90 9.03 1.06 -1.67
C ILE A 90 10.50 0.62 -1.84
N VAL A 91 10.94 -0.35 -1.06
CA VAL A 91 12.25 -1.00 -1.20
C VAL A 91 12.01 -2.43 -1.69
N VAL A 92 12.35 -2.67 -2.95
CA VAL A 92 12.14 -3.97 -3.57
C VAL A 92 13.26 -4.94 -3.18
N ALA A 93 12.88 -6.03 -2.51
CA ALA A 93 13.79 -7.10 -2.15
C ALA A 93 13.98 -8.09 -3.31
N ARG A 94 15.01 -8.95 -3.20
CA ARG A 94 15.18 -10.10 -4.10
C ARG A 94 14.42 -11.35 -3.66
N HIS A 95 14.11 -11.44 -2.37
CA HIS A 95 13.36 -12.55 -1.77
C HIS A 95 12.50 -12.03 -0.61
N GLU A 96 11.31 -12.58 -0.40
CA GLU A 96 10.37 -12.06 0.60
C GLU A 96 10.92 -12.21 2.03
N ALA A 97 11.57 -13.32 2.34
CA ALA A 97 12.33 -13.47 3.60
C ALA A 97 13.29 -12.29 3.85
N GLY A 98 14.01 -11.85 2.80
CA GLY A 98 14.87 -10.67 2.88
C GLY A 98 14.10 -9.38 3.12
N ALA A 99 12.91 -9.22 2.53
CA ALA A 99 12.02 -8.08 2.81
C ALA A 99 11.60 -8.02 4.28
N ALA A 100 11.23 -9.16 4.88
CA ALA A 100 10.88 -9.24 6.29
C ALA A 100 12.06 -8.90 7.21
N PHE A 101 13.27 -9.41 6.93
CA PHE A 101 14.47 -9.05 7.69
C PHE A 101 14.88 -7.59 7.53
N MET A 102 14.67 -6.98 6.35
CA MET A 102 14.89 -5.55 6.17
C MET A 102 13.92 -4.72 6.99
N ALA A 103 12.64 -5.11 7.06
CA ALA A 103 11.65 -4.44 7.89
C ALA A 103 11.97 -4.57 9.39
N ASP A 104 12.44 -5.74 9.83
CA ASP A 104 12.94 -5.99 11.18
C ASP A 104 14.12 -5.03 11.51
N GLY A 105 15.19 -5.07 10.72
CA GLY A 105 16.35 -4.22 10.92
C GLY A 105 16.02 -2.72 10.86
N TYR A 106 15.11 -2.32 9.96
CA TYR A 106 14.64 -0.94 9.88
C TYR A 106 13.94 -0.49 11.17
N SER A 107 13.10 -1.33 11.74
CA SER A 107 12.39 -1.00 12.97
C SER A 107 13.35 -0.82 14.15
N ARG A 108 14.36 -1.69 14.26
CA ARG A 108 15.39 -1.59 15.32
C ARG A 108 16.21 -0.32 15.23
N GLU A 109 16.63 0.05 14.02
CA GLU A 109 17.51 1.21 13.81
C GLU A 109 16.74 2.53 13.91
N SER A 110 15.55 2.60 13.32
CA SER A 110 14.77 3.84 13.25
C SER A 110 13.88 4.07 14.48
N GLY A 111 13.58 3.02 15.24
CA GLY A 111 12.54 3.04 16.27
C GLY A 111 11.11 3.18 15.72
N ARG A 112 10.92 3.06 14.40
CA ARG A 112 9.62 3.16 13.71
C ARG A 112 9.04 1.78 13.41
N LEU A 113 7.80 1.75 12.95
CA LEU A 113 7.12 0.51 12.54
C LEU A 113 7.81 -0.10 11.30
N GLY A 114 8.25 -1.35 11.39
CA GLY A 114 8.73 -2.11 10.24
C GLY A 114 7.57 -2.57 9.38
N VAL A 115 7.51 -2.20 8.10
CA VAL A 115 6.42 -2.62 7.21
C VAL A 115 6.96 -3.47 6.07
N CYS A 116 6.43 -4.69 5.90
CA CYS A 116 6.74 -5.52 4.76
C CYS A 116 5.50 -5.99 4.00
N CYS A 117 5.65 -6.28 2.71
CA CYS A 117 4.57 -6.78 1.87
C CYS A 117 5.04 -7.86 0.88
N ALA A 118 4.15 -8.78 0.56
CA ALA A 118 4.34 -9.77 -0.48
C ALA A 118 2.99 -10.14 -1.10
N THR A 119 3.02 -10.81 -2.25
CA THR A 119 1.82 -11.39 -2.87
C THR A 119 1.26 -12.55 -2.04
N THR A 120 0.06 -13.02 -2.40
CA THR A 120 -0.60 -14.17 -1.78
C THR A 120 0.16 -15.48 -2.04
N GLY A 121 -0.13 -16.52 -1.27
CA GLY A 121 0.48 -17.85 -1.42
C GLY A 121 1.99 -17.85 -1.14
N PRO A 122 2.85 -18.25 -2.12
CA PRO A 122 4.28 -18.43 -1.88
C PRO A 122 4.99 -17.17 -1.35
N GLY A 123 4.57 -15.98 -1.82
CA GLY A 123 5.16 -14.72 -1.36
C GLY A 123 4.92 -14.49 0.13
N THR A 124 3.68 -14.69 0.59
CA THR A 124 3.33 -14.59 2.01
C THR A 124 4.01 -15.67 2.85
N THR A 125 4.04 -16.92 2.39
CA THR A 125 4.71 -18.00 3.13
C THR A 125 6.22 -17.77 3.25
N ASN A 126 6.85 -17.16 2.26
CA ASN A 126 8.27 -16.82 2.30
C ASN A 126 8.60 -15.70 3.31
N LEU A 127 7.61 -14.90 3.74
CA LEU A 127 7.80 -13.91 4.81
C LEU A 127 7.90 -14.56 6.20
N ILE A 128 7.31 -15.75 6.40
CA ILE A 128 7.08 -16.36 7.71
C ILE A 128 8.35 -16.42 8.55
N THR A 129 9.49 -16.81 7.97
CA THR A 129 10.76 -16.91 8.71
C THR A 129 11.19 -15.58 9.31
N GLY A 130 11.12 -14.48 8.54
CA GLY A 130 11.50 -13.15 9.03
C GLY A 130 10.46 -12.59 10.01
N VAL A 131 9.17 -12.85 9.77
CA VAL A 131 8.09 -12.45 10.69
C VAL A 131 8.20 -13.18 12.04
N ALA A 132 8.51 -14.47 12.02
CA ALA A 132 8.73 -15.25 13.25
C ALA A 132 9.94 -14.74 14.04
N SER A 133 11.02 -14.36 13.35
CA SER A 133 12.19 -13.72 13.96
C SER A 133 11.82 -12.39 14.64
N ALA A 134 11.12 -11.51 13.92
CA ALA A 134 10.65 -10.24 14.44
C ALA A 134 9.72 -10.42 15.66
N TYR A 135 8.82 -11.40 15.61
CA TYR A 135 7.94 -11.74 16.72
C TYR A 135 8.71 -12.21 17.96
N ALA A 136 9.67 -13.12 17.78
CA ALA A 136 10.51 -13.63 18.88
C ALA A 136 11.30 -12.50 19.57
N ASP A 137 11.77 -11.53 18.78
CA ASP A 137 12.54 -10.39 19.26
C ASP A 137 11.68 -9.17 19.65
N ARG A 138 10.34 -9.31 19.61
CA ARG A 138 9.35 -8.26 19.94
C ARG A 138 9.50 -6.99 19.12
N ILE A 139 9.81 -7.14 17.84
CA ILE A 139 9.98 -6.03 16.91
C ILE A 139 8.60 -5.62 16.37
N PRO A 140 8.22 -4.33 16.45
CA PRO A 140 6.94 -3.87 15.94
C PRO A 140 6.96 -3.93 14.41
N MET A 141 6.18 -4.86 13.85
CA MET A 141 6.12 -5.14 12.43
C MET A 141 4.68 -5.23 11.93
N LEU A 142 4.40 -4.60 10.80
CA LEU A 142 3.16 -4.74 10.03
C LEU A 142 3.44 -5.51 8.74
N VAL A 143 2.67 -6.57 8.50
CA VAL A 143 2.80 -7.42 7.31
C VAL A 143 1.54 -7.26 6.45
N ILE A 144 1.70 -6.74 5.24
CA ILE A 144 0.59 -6.49 4.31
C ILE A 144 0.59 -7.58 3.24
N THR A 145 -0.48 -8.38 3.20
CA THR A 145 -0.63 -9.46 2.23
C THR A 145 -2.02 -9.40 1.60
N PRO A 146 -2.13 -9.61 0.27
CA PRO A 146 -3.41 -9.66 -0.39
C PRO A 146 -4.04 -11.05 -0.19
N GLN A 147 -5.36 -11.08 -0.25
CA GLN A 147 -6.15 -12.31 -0.21
C GLN A 147 -7.01 -12.40 -1.48
N THR A 148 -7.26 -13.63 -1.95
CA THR A 148 -8.24 -13.87 -3.02
C THR A 148 -9.64 -13.44 -2.57
N ALA A 149 -10.49 -13.08 -3.53
CA ALA A 149 -11.86 -12.69 -3.22
C ALA A 149 -12.58 -13.81 -2.45
N LEU A 150 -13.06 -13.49 -1.25
CA LEU A 150 -13.89 -14.41 -0.49
C LEU A 150 -15.31 -14.37 -1.06
N PRO A 151 -15.94 -15.53 -1.37
CA PRO A 151 -17.28 -15.56 -1.97
C PRO A 151 -18.37 -15.06 -1.02
N HIS A 152 -18.13 -15.16 0.29
CA HIS A 152 -18.97 -14.62 1.35
C HIS A 152 -18.05 -14.01 2.41
N PHE A 153 -18.39 -12.82 2.87
CA PHE A 153 -17.68 -12.16 3.96
C PHE A 153 -18.49 -12.40 5.23
N GLY A 154 -18.10 -13.39 6.04
CA GLY A 154 -18.73 -13.68 7.34
C GLY A 154 -20.23 -13.96 7.25
#